data_AF-A0A1J5B1M8-F1
#
_entry.id   AF-A0A1J5B1M8-F1
#
_cell.length_a   1.000
_cell.length_b   1.000
_cell.length_c   1.000
_cell.angle_alpha   90.00
_cell.angle_beta   90.00
_cell.angle_gamma   90.00
#
_symmetry.space_group_name_H-M   'P 1'
#
loop_
_entity.id
_entity.type
_entity.pdbx_description
1 polymer ?
#
loop_
_entity_poly.entity_id
_entity_poly.type
_entity_poly.pdbx_seq_one_letter_code
_entity_poly.pdbx_strand_id
1 'polypeptide(L)'
;MLPIVEDFVQRFKLEDFVVVADSGLMSKSNITQLQSGGYKYIVGALIKNETEEIKRNILSLEKHDNEFHELKKGDSRLIVSYSSLRATKDKYNREKGVKRLQKAYKTGNITKENINKRGYNKFLEISDNIKVIINEEKIHEDEKWDGLKGYITNTTLSAKDVYEQYNGLWVVEKAFRITKGTLEIRPMFHFTPRRIEAHVCICFVAYKVYK
;
A
#
# COMPACT_ATOMS: atom_id res chain seq x y z
N MET A 1 13.19 -10.38 4.09
CA MET A 1 11.90 -10.59 4.79
C MET A 1 11.79 -12.02 5.28
N LEU A 2 11.99 -13.01 4.42
CA LEU A 2 11.94 -14.44 4.80
C LEU A 2 12.77 -14.79 6.06
N PRO A 3 14.02 -14.31 6.26
CA PRO A 3 14.78 -14.64 7.47
C PRO A 3 14.12 -14.16 8.77
N ILE A 4 13.39 -13.04 8.71
CA ILE A 4 12.66 -12.51 9.88
C ILE A 4 11.44 -13.40 10.16
N VAL A 5 10.73 -13.82 9.11
CA VAL A 5 9.59 -14.72 9.25
C VAL A 5 10.05 -16.05 9.84
N GLU A 6 11.12 -16.63 9.30
CA GLU A 6 11.68 -17.91 9.79
C GLU A 6 12.17 -17.82 11.24
N ASP A 7 12.88 -16.75 11.61
CA ASP A 7 13.28 -16.51 13.01
C ASP A 7 12.06 -16.43 13.93
N PHE A 8 10.99 -15.73 13.51
CA PHE A 8 9.76 -15.62 14.30
C PHE A 8 9.05 -16.97 14.45
N VAL A 9 8.94 -17.73 13.35
CA VAL A 9 8.30 -19.05 13.33
C VAL A 9 9.04 -20.01 14.24
N GLN A 10 10.38 -20.05 14.17
CA GLN A 10 11.19 -20.90 15.03
C GLN A 10 11.12 -20.47 16.50
N ARG A 11 11.24 -19.17 16.77
CA ARG A 11 11.26 -18.63 18.13
C ARG A 11 9.95 -18.82 18.87
N PHE A 12 8.83 -18.66 18.17
CA PHE A 12 7.49 -18.75 18.76
C PHE A 12 6.75 -20.06 18.44
N LYS A 13 7.40 -20.99 17.72
CA LYS A 13 6.84 -22.29 17.31
C LYS A 13 5.48 -22.15 16.63
N LEU A 14 5.41 -21.29 15.62
CA LEU A 14 4.18 -21.03 14.89
C LEU A 14 3.91 -22.15 13.88
N GLU A 15 2.75 -22.80 13.98
CA GLU A 15 2.38 -23.92 13.10
C GLU A 15 1.36 -23.53 12.02
N ASP A 16 0.33 -22.73 12.37
CA ASP A 16 -0.64 -22.20 11.43
C ASP A 16 -0.68 -20.68 11.50
N PHE A 17 -0.07 -20.03 10.52
CA PHE A 17 0.01 -18.58 10.45
C PHE A 17 -0.11 -18.09 9.01
N VAL A 18 -0.44 -16.81 8.89
CA VAL A 18 -0.54 -16.10 7.61
C VAL A 18 0.29 -14.83 7.70
N VAL A 19 1.20 -14.64 6.74
CA VAL A 19 2.01 -13.43 6.64
C VAL A 19 1.19 -12.33 5.99
N VAL A 20 0.85 -11.28 6.75
CA VAL A 20 0.14 -10.11 6.21
C VAL A 20 1.14 -8.97 6.02
N ALA A 21 1.25 -8.43 4.81
CA ALA A 21 2.23 -7.38 4.49
C ALA A 21 1.70 -6.34 3.51
N ASP A 22 2.18 -5.10 3.66
CA ASP A 22 1.85 -4.05 2.71
C ASP A 22 2.48 -4.31 1.33
N SER A 23 1.77 -3.89 0.28
CA SER A 23 2.22 -3.90 -1.12
C SER A 23 3.66 -3.37 -1.33
N GLY A 24 4.09 -2.37 -0.57
CA GLY A 24 5.43 -1.79 -0.69
C GLY A 24 6.56 -2.70 -0.19
N LEU A 25 6.25 -3.72 0.61
CA LEU A 25 7.23 -4.69 1.14
C LEU A 25 7.32 -5.96 0.28
N MET A 26 6.46 -6.10 -0.73
CA MET A 26 6.23 -7.35 -1.45
C MET A 26 6.72 -7.27 -2.89
N SER A 27 8.02 -7.47 -3.07
CA SER A 27 8.59 -7.73 -4.40
C SER A 27 8.15 -9.10 -4.93
N LYS A 28 8.23 -9.32 -6.25
CA LYS A 28 7.98 -10.64 -6.85
C LYS A 28 8.85 -11.72 -6.20
N SER A 29 10.12 -11.41 -5.94
CA SER A 29 11.06 -12.32 -5.28
C SER A 29 10.60 -12.70 -3.87
N ASN A 30 10.10 -11.74 -3.08
CA ASN A 30 9.59 -12.01 -1.73
C ASN A 30 8.35 -12.92 -1.78
N ILE A 31 7.45 -12.72 -2.74
CA ILE A 31 6.26 -13.58 -2.91
C ILE A 31 6.68 -15.00 -3.29
N THR A 32 7.57 -15.15 -4.27
CA THR A 32 8.08 -16.46 -4.69
C THR A 32 8.75 -17.21 -3.54
N GLN A 33 9.53 -16.50 -2.71
CA GLN A 33 10.16 -17.07 -1.52
C GLN A 33 9.15 -17.59 -0.48
N LEU A 34 8.08 -16.82 -0.23
CA LEU A 34 7.02 -17.27 0.67
C LEU A 34 6.29 -18.49 0.11
N GLN A 35 6.00 -18.51 -1.19
CA GLN A 35 5.37 -19.65 -1.87
C GLN A 35 6.25 -20.90 -1.82
N SER A 36 7.55 -20.79 -2.13
CA SER A 36 8.48 -21.92 -2.07
C SER A 36 8.69 -22.46 -0.67
N GLY A 37 8.57 -21.60 0.36
CA GLY A 37 8.61 -21.99 1.77
C GLY A 37 7.29 -22.59 2.28
N GLY A 38 6.25 -22.68 1.45
CA GLY A 38 4.93 -23.18 1.84
C GLY A 38 4.14 -22.22 2.74
N TYR A 39 4.58 -20.97 2.86
CA TYR A 39 3.95 -19.99 3.76
C TYR A 39 2.71 -19.38 3.13
N LYS A 40 1.65 -19.28 3.94
CA LYS A 40 0.43 -18.57 3.58
C LYS A 40 0.64 -17.06 3.73
N TYR A 41 0.08 -16.25 2.84
CA TYR A 41 0.22 -14.79 2.90
C TYR A 41 -1.01 -14.02 2.40
N ILE A 42 -1.11 -12.76 2.82
CA ILE A 42 -2.06 -11.75 2.34
C ILE A 42 -1.29 -10.46 2.06
N VAL A 43 -1.37 -9.97 0.83
CA VAL A 43 -0.63 -8.75 0.41
C VAL A 43 -1.49 -7.83 -0.44
N GLY A 44 -1.21 -6.53 -0.39
CA GLY A 44 -1.92 -5.55 -1.21
C GLY A 44 -1.56 -5.72 -2.69
N ALA A 45 -2.57 -5.78 -3.56
CA ALA A 45 -2.37 -5.91 -5.00
C ALA A 45 -2.27 -4.56 -5.69
N LEU A 46 -1.32 -4.43 -6.62
CA LEU A 46 -1.22 -3.27 -7.51
C LEU A 46 -2.13 -3.47 -8.73
N ILE A 47 -3.45 -3.41 -8.53
CA ILE A 47 -4.47 -3.73 -9.56
C ILE A 47 -4.35 -2.89 -10.85
N LYS A 48 -3.80 -1.67 -10.75
CA LYS A 48 -3.54 -0.79 -11.90
C LYS A 48 -2.40 -1.27 -12.80
N ASN A 49 -1.54 -2.15 -12.30
CA ASN A 49 -0.36 -2.68 -12.99
C ASN A 49 -0.58 -4.11 -13.51
N GLU A 50 -1.81 -4.63 -13.43
CA GLU A 50 -2.17 -5.97 -13.92
C GLU A 50 -2.27 -6.00 -15.46
N THR A 51 -2.56 -7.18 -16.03
CA THR A 51 -2.81 -7.31 -17.48
C THR A 51 -4.08 -6.58 -17.89
N GLU A 52 -4.16 -6.13 -19.16
CA GLU A 52 -5.36 -5.44 -19.67
C GLU A 52 -6.63 -6.28 -19.53
N GLU A 53 -6.52 -7.61 -19.62
CA GLU A 53 -7.63 -8.52 -19.36
C GLU A 53 -8.13 -8.42 -17.91
N ILE A 54 -7.23 -8.50 -16.93
CA ILE A 54 -7.58 -8.36 -15.51
C ILE A 54 -8.13 -6.96 -15.23
N LYS A 55 -7.54 -5.90 -15.81
CA LYS A 55 -8.04 -4.54 -15.64
C LYS A 55 -9.47 -4.41 -16.14
N ARG A 56 -9.78 -4.93 -17.34
CA ARG A 56 -11.14 -4.91 -17.89
C ARG A 56 -12.12 -5.64 -16.98
N ASN A 57 -11.76 -6.85 -16.52
CA ASN A 57 -12.59 -7.62 -15.60
C ASN A 57 -12.86 -6.87 -14.28
N ILE A 58 -11.84 -6.21 -13.72
CA ILE A 58 -11.97 -5.43 -12.48
C ILE A 58 -12.86 -4.21 -12.69
N LEU A 59 -12.72 -3.51 -13.82
CA LEU A 59 -13.47 -2.29 -14.11
C LEU A 59 -14.93 -2.57 -14.50
N SER A 60 -15.25 -3.81 -14.92
CA SER A 60 -16.63 -4.24 -15.19
C SER A 60 -17.40 -4.69 -13.95
N LEU A 61 -16.76 -4.79 -12.78
CA LEU A 61 -17.41 -5.21 -11.53
C LEU A 61 -18.42 -4.15 -11.05
N GLU A 62 -19.52 -4.61 -10.47
CA GLU A 62 -20.45 -3.74 -9.77
C GLU A 62 -19.77 -3.17 -8.51
N LYS A 63 -20.05 -1.90 -8.21
CA LYS A 63 -19.35 -1.14 -7.16
C LYS A 63 -20.22 -1.05 -5.90
N HIS A 64 -20.24 -2.13 -5.14
CA HIS A 64 -20.98 -2.22 -3.88
C HIS A 64 -20.05 -2.43 -2.69
N ASP A 65 -20.38 -1.80 -1.56
CA ASP A 65 -19.64 -1.98 -0.32
C ASP A 65 -19.86 -3.40 0.22
N ASN A 66 -18.80 -4.01 0.76
CA ASN A 66 -18.78 -5.38 1.29
C ASN A 66 -18.96 -6.50 0.26
N GLU A 67 -18.89 -6.18 -1.03
CA GLU A 67 -18.78 -7.18 -2.09
C GLU A 67 -17.32 -7.46 -2.44
N PHE A 68 -17.04 -8.73 -2.72
CA PHE A 68 -15.71 -9.23 -3.02
C PHE A 68 -15.77 -10.09 -4.27
N HIS A 69 -14.85 -9.82 -5.21
CA HIS A 69 -14.71 -10.61 -6.43
C HIS A 69 -13.35 -11.30 -6.43
N GLU A 70 -13.35 -12.59 -6.72
CA GLU A 70 -12.14 -13.40 -6.75
C GLU A 70 -11.77 -13.76 -8.19
N LEU A 71 -10.49 -13.57 -8.52
CA LEU A 71 -9.89 -13.94 -9.79
C LEU A 71 -8.71 -14.88 -9.53
N LYS A 72 -8.64 -16.00 -10.25
CA LYS A 72 -7.48 -16.90 -10.17
C LYS A 72 -6.26 -16.25 -10.80
N LYS A 73 -5.11 -16.33 -10.14
CA LYS A 73 -3.84 -15.76 -10.61
C LYS A 73 -2.68 -16.72 -10.29
N GLY A 74 -2.43 -17.67 -11.19
CA GLY A 74 -1.45 -18.74 -10.98
C GLY A 74 -1.81 -19.58 -9.75
N ASP A 75 -0.85 -19.74 -8.84
CA ASP A 75 -1.01 -20.44 -7.56
C ASP A 75 -1.58 -19.56 -6.44
N SER A 76 -2.10 -18.39 -6.80
CA SER A 76 -2.71 -17.44 -5.90
C SER A 76 -4.05 -16.99 -6.44
N ARG A 77 -4.76 -16.23 -5.63
CA ARG A 77 -5.98 -15.54 -6.03
C ARG A 77 -5.86 -14.05 -5.75
N LEU A 78 -6.49 -13.28 -6.63
CA LEU A 78 -6.68 -11.85 -6.53
C LEU A 78 -8.11 -11.59 -6.06
N ILE A 79 -8.24 -11.05 -4.85
CA ILE A 79 -9.51 -10.60 -4.29
C ILE A 79 -9.61 -9.11 -4.54
N VAL A 80 -10.73 -8.64 -5.08
CA VAL A 80 -11.00 -7.22 -5.33
C VAL A 80 -12.23 -6.80 -4.54
N SER A 81 -12.10 -5.68 -3.83
CA SER A 81 -13.17 -5.05 -3.07
C SER A 81 -13.37 -3.62 -3.52
N TYR A 82 -14.61 -3.14 -3.50
CA TYR A 82 -14.93 -1.73 -3.60
C TYR A 82 -15.20 -1.13 -2.20
N SER A 83 -14.87 0.16 -2.02
CA SER A 83 -15.29 0.93 -0.86
C SER A 83 -15.67 2.36 -1.24
N SER A 84 -16.88 2.77 -0.90
CA SER A 84 -17.42 4.12 -1.11
C SER A 84 -16.62 5.20 -0.35
N LEU A 85 -16.25 4.91 0.90
CA LEU A 85 -15.38 5.75 1.72
C LEU A 85 -14.01 5.94 1.07
N ARG A 86 -13.44 4.85 0.53
CA ARG A 86 -12.18 4.90 -0.22
C ARG A 86 -12.34 5.71 -1.50
N ALA A 87 -13.43 5.52 -2.25
CA ALA A 87 -13.69 6.25 -3.48
C ALA A 87 -13.73 7.77 -3.24
N THR A 88 -14.41 8.20 -2.18
CA THR A 88 -14.48 9.62 -1.80
C THR A 88 -13.10 10.17 -1.46
N LYS A 89 -12.30 9.41 -0.72
CA LYS A 89 -10.93 9.79 -0.34
C LYS A 89 -9.99 9.84 -1.56
N ASP A 90 -10.09 8.86 -2.45
CA ASP A 90 -9.28 8.77 -3.66
C ASP A 90 -9.59 9.93 -4.61
N LYS A 91 -10.88 10.22 -4.85
CA LYS A 91 -11.35 11.40 -5.58
C LYS A 91 -10.80 12.69 -5.00
N TYR A 92 -10.96 12.90 -3.69
CA TYR A 92 -10.42 14.09 -3.01
C TYR A 92 -8.90 14.24 -3.21
N ASN A 93 -8.14 13.14 -3.06
CA ASN A 93 -6.70 13.15 -3.24
C ASN A 93 -6.29 13.45 -4.69
N ARG A 94 -7.00 12.88 -5.67
CA ARG A 94 -6.81 13.13 -7.10
C ARG A 94 -7.07 14.59 -7.43
N GLU A 95 -8.23 15.14 -7.06
CA GLU A 95 -8.59 16.54 -7.30
C GLU A 95 -7.60 17.51 -6.64
N LYS A 96 -7.18 17.22 -5.40
CA LYS A 96 -6.17 18.01 -4.70
C LYS A 96 -4.81 17.97 -5.40
N GLY A 97 -4.44 16.84 -5.98
CA GLY A 97 -3.25 16.66 -6.81
C GLY A 97 -3.31 17.50 -8.07
N VAL A 98 -4.40 17.38 -8.82
CA VAL A 98 -4.64 18.12 -10.07
C VAL A 98 -4.64 19.63 -9.84
N LYS A 99 -5.36 20.13 -8.82
CA LYS A 99 -5.37 21.57 -8.47
C LYS A 99 -3.96 22.11 -8.17
N ARG A 100 -3.10 21.30 -7.55
CA ARG A 100 -1.70 21.66 -7.29
C ARG A 100 -0.87 21.72 -8.57
N LEU A 101 -1.03 20.74 -9.46
CA LEU A 101 -0.38 20.73 -10.77
C LEU A 101 -0.78 21.97 -11.58
N GLN A 102 -2.07 22.28 -11.62
CA GLN A 102 -2.59 23.48 -12.30
C GLN A 102 -1.98 24.78 -11.73
N LYS A 103 -1.86 24.88 -10.40
CA LYS A 103 -1.21 26.03 -9.76
C LYS A 103 0.28 26.12 -10.11
N ALA A 104 1.00 25.01 -10.05
CA ALA A 104 2.42 24.95 -10.39
C ALA A 104 2.67 25.32 -11.87
N TYR A 105 1.79 24.84 -12.77
CA TYR A 105 1.82 25.16 -14.20
C TYR A 105 1.64 26.65 -14.45
N LYS A 106 0.62 27.28 -13.83
CA LYS A 106 0.38 28.73 -13.95
C LYS A 106 1.56 29.58 -13.48
N THR A 107 2.35 29.09 -12.52
CA THR A 107 3.51 29.81 -11.98
C THR A 107 4.83 29.56 -12.73
N GLY A 108 4.85 28.73 -13.79
CA GLY A 108 6.05 28.45 -14.59
C GLY A 108 7.12 27.60 -13.90
N ASN A 109 6.88 27.09 -12.69
CA ASN A 109 7.87 26.38 -11.86
C ASN A 109 7.98 24.87 -12.13
N ILE A 110 7.49 24.38 -13.27
CA ILE A 110 7.55 22.96 -13.61
C ILE A 110 8.88 22.64 -14.30
N THR A 111 9.87 22.27 -13.51
CA THR A 111 11.13 21.66 -13.97
C THR A 111 11.04 20.13 -13.87
N LYS A 112 11.84 19.40 -14.67
CA LYS A 112 11.94 17.92 -14.63
C LYS A 112 12.17 17.36 -13.21
N GLU A 113 12.87 18.11 -12.36
CA GLU A 113 13.14 17.76 -10.96
C GLU A 113 11.94 17.95 -10.03
N ASN A 114 11.08 18.95 -10.29
CA ASN A 114 9.87 19.21 -9.51
C ASN A 114 8.74 18.23 -9.83
N ILE A 115 8.79 17.60 -11.00
CA ILE A 115 7.79 16.61 -11.46
C ILE A 115 7.81 15.39 -10.54
N ASN A 116 8.98 14.78 -10.26
CA ASN A 116 9.11 13.52 -9.52
C ASN A 116 8.66 13.51 -8.05
N LYS A 117 8.16 14.62 -7.49
CA LYS A 117 7.68 14.65 -6.10
C LYS A 117 6.23 14.15 -6.02
N ARG A 118 6.04 13.03 -5.31
CA ARG A 118 4.74 12.57 -4.75
C ARG A 118 3.73 11.97 -5.74
N GLY A 119 4.20 11.40 -6.86
CA GLY A 119 3.38 10.47 -7.67
C GLY A 119 2.35 11.11 -8.62
N TYR A 120 2.41 12.43 -8.82
CA TYR A 120 1.51 13.16 -9.72
C TYR A 120 1.95 13.14 -11.20
N ASN A 121 3.11 12.57 -11.50
CA ASN A 121 3.64 12.39 -12.87
C ASN A 121 2.70 11.67 -13.80
N LYS A 122 1.86 10.78 -13.26
CA LYS A 122 0.93 9.98 -14.04
C LYS A 122 -0.10 10.83 -14.82
N PHE A 123 -0.32 12.08 -14.42
CA PHE A 123 -1.25 12.99 -15.11
C PHE A 123 -0.56 13.94 -16.10
N LEU A 124 0.75 13.80 -16.30
CA LEU A 124 1.53 14.71 -17.14
C LEU A 124 1.88 14.05 -18.48
N GLU A 125 2.03 14.90 -19.50
CA GLU A 125 2.57 14.55 -20.81
C GLU A 125 3.72 15.51 -21.14
N ILE A 126 4.85 14.95 -21.58
CA ILE A 126 6.08 15.70 -21.88
C ILE A 126 6.30 15.63 -23.38
N SER A 127 6.21 16.77 -24.07
CA SER A 127 6.60 16.86 -25.49
C SER A 127 8.05 17.29 -25.67
N ASP A 128 8.61 17.02 -26.85
CA ASP A 128 10.04 17.21 -27.21
C ASP A 128 10.55 18.65 -27.02
N ASN A 129 9.65 19.63 -26.92
CA ASN A 129 9.95 21.00 -26.53
C ASN A 129 9.37 21.33 -25.14
N ILE A 130 9.94 20.77 -24.05
CA ILE A 130 9.67 21.06 -22.61
C ILE A 130 8.30 21.73 -22.32
N LYS A 131 7.22 21.16 -22.85
CA LYS A 131 5.86 21.65 -22.62
C LYS A 131 5.15 20.55 -21.89
N VAL A 132 4.98 20.75 -20.60
CA VAL A 132 4.31 19.81 -19.71
C VAL A 132 2.83 20.14 -19.72
N ILE A 133 2.00 19.27 -20.29
CA ILE A 133 0.54 19.46 -20.35
C ILE A 133 -0.11 18.51 -19.35
N ILE A 134 -1.17 18.96 -18.68
CA ILE A 134 -2.03 18.10 -17.86
C ILE A 134 -2.91 17.30 -18.80
N ASN A 135 -2.82 15.97 -18.72
CA ASN A 135 -3.58 15.06 -19.54
C ASN A 135 -4.89 14.69 -18.80
N GLU A 136 -6.00 15.25 -19.25
CA GLU A 136 -7.33 15.04 -18.67
C GLU A 136 -7.84 13.60 -18.87
N GLU A 137 -7.45 12.93 -19.96
CA GLU A 137 -7.81 11.53 -20.20
C GLU A 137 -7.23 10.63 -19.10
N LYS A 138 -5.96 10.82 -18.73
CA LYS A 138 -5.32 10.08 -17.63
C LYS A 138 -5.97 10.37 -16.27
N ILE A 139 -6.58 11.55 -16.08
CA ILE A 139 -7.34 11.87 -14.87
C ILE A 139 -8.65 11.08 -14.84
N HIS A 140 -9.38 11.04 -15.96
CA HIS A 140 -10.60 10.25 -16.10
C HIS A 140 -10.35 8.74 -16.01
N GLU A 141 -9.23 8.27 -16.55
CA GLU A 141 -8.82 6.87 -16.38
C GLU A 141 -8.53 6.53 -14.92
N ASP A 142 -7.84 7.41 -14.19
CA ASP A 142 -7.55 7.20 -12.77
C ASP A 142 -8.82 7.20 -11.91
N GLU A 143 -9.81 8.03 -12.25
CA GLU A 143 -11.12 8.10 -11.60
C GLU A 143 -11.90 6.78 -11.65
N LYS A 144 -11.78 6.01 -12.74
CA LYS A 144 -12.47 4.71 -12.86
C LYS A 144 -12.08 3.74 -11.73
N TRP A 145 -10.88 3.91 -11.18
CA TRP A 145 -10.32 3.10 -10.12
C TRP A 145 -10.64 3.57 -8.70
N ASP A 146 -11.27 4.73 -8.53
CA ASP A 146 -11.59 5.28 -7.22
C ASP A 146 -12.42 4.24 -6.43
N GLY A 147 -11.96 3.89 -5.23
CA GLY A 147 -12.64 2.93 -4.36
C GLY A 147 -12.24 1.46 -4.53
N LEU A 148 -11.60 1.10 -5.66
CA LEU A 148 -11.16 -0.28 -5.89
C LEU A 148 -9.85 -0.58 -5.14
N LYS A 149 -9.80 -1.75 -4.50
CA LYS A 149 -8.57 -2.29 -3.92
C LYS A 149 -8.49 -3.79 -4.15
N GLY A 150 -7.29 -4.28 -4.46
CA GLY A 150 -7.02 -5.69 -4.57
C GLY A 150 -6.13 -6.23 -3.46
N TYR A 151 -6.22 -7.54 -3.25
CA TYR A 151 -5.42 -8.33 -2.33
C TYR A 151 -4.99 -9.62 -3.04
N ILE A 152 -3.71 -9.98 -2.95
CA ILE A 152 -3.20 -11.26 -3.45
C ILE A 152 -2.95 -12.17 -2.26
N THR A 153 -3.43 -13.41 -2.35
CA THR A 153 -3.26 -14.41 -1.29
C THR A 153 -3.24 -15.81 -1.87
N ASN A 154 -2.54 -16.73 -1.20
CA ASN A 154 -2.59 -18.18 -1.41
C ASN A 154 -3.33 -18.91 -0.27
N THR A 155 -3.96 -18.17 0.66
CA THR A 155 -4.71 -18.74 1.79
C THR A 155 -6.06 -19.28 1.34
N THR A 156 -6.65 -20.14 2.17
CA THR A 156 -8.03 -20.68 2.00
C THR A 156 -9.10 -19.87 2.74
N LEU A 157 -8.73 -18.75 3.39
CA LEU A 157 -9.65 -17.89 4.15
C LEU A 157 -10.78 -17.32 3.26
N SER A 158 -11.88 -16.84 3.82
CA SER A 158 -12.88 -16.17 2.96
C SER A 158 -12.33 -14.83 2.44
N ALA A 159 -12.83 -14.32 1.31
CA ALA A 159 -12.42 -13.00 0.81
C ALA A 159 -12.65 -11.88 1.85
N LYS A 160 -13.72 -12.00 2.63
CA LYS A 160 -14.03 -11.10 3.74
C LYS A 160 -12.97 -11.16 4.84
N ASP A 161 -12.57 -12.36 5.27
CA ASP A 161 -11.52 -12.51 6.27
C ASP A 161 -10.20 -11.95 5.76
N VAL A 162 -9.84 -12.20 4.50
CA VAL A 162 -8.63 -11.66 3.88
C VAL A 162 -8.63 -10.13 3.93
N TYR A 163 -9.76 -9.51 3.59
CA TYR A 163 -9.96 -8.06 3.69
C TYR A 163 -9.82 -7.55 5.12
N GLU A 164 -10.47 -8.20 6.10
CA GLU A 164 -10.42 -7.81 7.51
C GLU A 164 -9.00 -7.94 8.09
N GLN A 165 -8.32 -9.05 7.83
CA GLN A 165 -6.94 -9.29 8.26
C GLN A 165 -5.98 -8.26 7.63
N TYR A 166 -6.14 -7.95 6.35
CA TYR A 166 -5.33 -6.90 5.72
C TYR A 166 -5.60 -5.52 6.34
N ASN A 167 -6.86 -5.18 6.63
CA ASN A 167 -7.20 -3.91 7.27
C ASN A 167 -6.62 -3.79 8.69
N GLY A 168 -6.38 -4.91 9.35
CA GLY A 168 -5.63 -4.97 10.62
C GLY A 168 -4.23 -4.33 10.55
N LEU A 169 -3.60 -4.25 9.38
CA LEU A 169 -2.32 -3.55 9.19
C LEU A 169 -2.37 -2.09 9.64
N TRP A 170 -3.54 -1.44 9.59
CA TRP A 170 -3.68 -0.06 10.05
C TRP A 170 -3.38 0.09 11.54
N VAL A 171 -3.61 -0.94 12.36
CA VAL A 171 -3.24 -0.94 13.79
C VAL A 171 -1.73 -0.78 13.93
N VAL A 172 -0.97 -1.52 13.13
CA VAL A 172 0.49 -1.45 13.09
C VAL A 172 0.97 -0.09 12.57
N GLU A 173 0.36 0.43 11.49
CA GLU A 173 0.67 1.78 10.99
C GLU A 173 0.40 2.87 12.02
N LYS A 174 -0.72 2.77 12.74
CA LYS A 174 -1.09 3.69 13.81
C LYS A 174 -0.09 3.63 14.96
N ALA A 175 0.34 2.43 15.36
CA ALA A 175 1.41 2.26 16.34
C ALA A 175 2.68 2.99 15.90
N PHE A 176 3.17 2.71 14.68
CA PHE A 176 4.35 3.40 14.14
C PHE A 176 4.18 4.92 14.06
N ARG A 177 3.00 5.42 13.72
CA ARG A 177 2.72 6.86 13.65
C ARG A 177 2.81 7.51 15.03
N ILE A 178 2.22 6.89 16.06
CA ILE A 178 2.28 7.38 17.45
C ILE A 178 3.72 7.33 17.95
N THR A 179 4.41 6.20 17.74
CA THR A 179 5.79 6.02 18.22
C THR A 179 6.76 6.99 17.56
N LYS A 180 6.56 7.34 16.28
CA LYS A 180 7.40 8.32 15.56
C LYS A 180 7.05 9.78 15.85
N GLY A 181 5.76 10.09 16.00
CA GLY A 181 5.30 11.46 16.20
C GLY A 181 5.21 11.83 17.68
N THR A 182 4.34 11.16 18.43
CA THR A 182 4.05 11.50 19.83
C THR A 182 5.17 11.08 20.78
N LEU A 183 5.75 9.89 20.57
CA LEU A 183 6.80 9.37 21.44
C LEU A 183 8.21 9.66 20.92
N GLU A 184 8.30 10.38 19.79
CA GLU A 184 9.54 10.85 19.19
C GLU A 184 10.68 9.82 19.22
N ILE A 185 10.39 8.57 18.82
CA ILE A 185 11.45 7.55 18.66
C ILE A 185 12.53 8.01 17.66
N ARG A 186 12.19 9.01 16.84
CA ARG A 186 13.11 9.79 16.02
C ARG A 186 12.82 11.27 16.25
N PRO A 187 13.85 12.15 16.30
CA PRO A 187 15.27 11.88 16.07
C PRO A 187 15.96 11.10 17.21
N MET A 188 16.94 10.26 16.85
CA MET A 188 17.76 9.48 17.81
C MET A 188 19.10 10.16 18.01
N PHE A 189 19.34 10.73 19.19
CA PHE A 189 20.61 11.41 19.53
C PHE A 189 21.59 10.53 20.31
N HIS A 190 21.32 9.23 20.37
CA HIS A 190 22.20 8.24 20.97
C HIS A 190 23.03 7.52 19.92
N PHE A 191 24.31 7.30 20.21
CA PHE A 191 25.26 6.71 19.25
C PHE A 191 25.79 5.34 19.67
N THR A 192 25.71 4.99 20.95
CA THR A 192 26.11 3.66 21.45
C THR A 192 24.94 2.67 21.35
N PRO A 193 25.17 1.41 20.92
CA PRO A 193 24.10 0.41 20.76
C PRO A 193 23.18 0.29 21.97
N ARG A 194 23.75 0.14 23.17
CA ARG A 194 22.99 0.03 24.43
C ARG A 194 22.03 1.22 24.68
N ARG A 195 22.45 2.45 24.37
CA ARG A 195 21.58 3.64 24.56
C ARG A 195 20.50 3.73 23.50
N ILE A 196 20.81 3.31 22.26
CA ILE A 196 19.83 3.23 21.18
C ILE A 196 18.75 2.20 21.54
N GLU A 197 19.15 1.00 21.98
CA GLU A 197 18.25 -0.05 22.44
C GLU A 197 17.37 0.41 23.61
N ALA A 198 17.97 1.08 24.61
CA ALA A 198 17.23 1.61 25.75
C ALA A 198 16.18 2.66 25.33
N HIS A 199 16.53 3.58 24.42
CA HIS A 199 15.58 4.57 23.89
C HIS A 199 14.41 3.91 23.17
N VAL A 200 14.70 2.97 22.26
CA VAL A 200 13.66 2.21 21.55
C VAL A 200 12.77 1.45 22.54
N CYS A 201 13.35 0.82 23.56
CA CYS A 201 12.62 0.11 24.59
C CYS A 201 11.69 1.03 25.39
N ILE A 202 12.18 2.19 25.83
CA ILE A 202 11.38 3.19 26.57
C ILE A 202 10.21 3.67 25.71
N CYS A 203 10.45 4.02 24.44
CA CYS A 203 9.37 4.42 23.52
C CYS A 203 8.34 3.28 23.32
N PHE A 204 8.79 2.03 23.25
CA PHE A 204 7.88 0.88 23.12
C PHE A 204 7.02 0.68 24.37
N VAL A 205 7.61 0.73 25.56
CA VAL A 205 6.89 0.61 26.83
C VAL A 205 5.92 1.79 27.01
N ALA A 206 6.35 3.01 26.70
CA ALA A 206 5.49 4.19 26.74
C ALA A 206 4.28 4.06 25.80
N TYR A 207 4.48 3.52 24.58
CA TYR A 207 3.37 3.22 23.67
C TYR A 207 2.38 2.24 24.30
N LYS A 208 2.88 1.19 24.97
CA LYS A 208 2.03 0.17 25.60
C LYS A 208 1.23 0.69 26.80
N VAL A 209 1.70 1.73 27.48
CA VAL A 209 0.95 2.40 28.55
C VAL A 209 -0.08 3.38 27.96
N TYR A 210 0.24 4.01 26.83
CA TYR A 210 -0.65 4.95 26.15
C TYR A 210 -1.87 4.29 25.48
N LYS A 211 -1.78 2.99 25.12
CA LYS A 211 -2.83 2.20 24.46
C LYS A 211 -2.91 0.76 24.95
#